data_AF-A0A101WKU4-F1
#
_entry.id   AF-A0A101WKU4-F1
#
_cell.length_a   1.000
_cell.length_b   1.000
_cell.length_c   1.000
_cell.angle_alpha   90.00
_cell.angle_beta   90.00
_cell.angle_gamma   90.00
#
_symmetry.space_group_name_H-M   'P 1'
#
loop_
_entity.id
_entity.type
_entity.pdbx_description
1 polymer ?
#
loop_
_entity_poly.entity_id
_entity_poly.type
_entity_poly.pdbx_seq_one_letter_code
_entity_poly.pdbx_strand_id
1 'polypeptide(L)'
;MSCGFDREIIQKYADNTIDPLELIFLREHINYCGECRKELNMVMTLENELEKFFDDDSGVRELDLLINKLVDNCMYELNKREKLKYVLNRGMKLGSSIMNNSIKFMKYIPGRRYVAKGVKKTASKTRNLLTAIVKKRVGELLDSVR
;
A
#
# COMPACT_ATOMS: atom_id res chain seq x y z
N MET A 1 -22.13 -16.73 -28.70
CA MET A 1 -20.95 -17.44 -29.24
C MET A 1 -19.76 -16.82 -28.56
N SER A 2 -18.95 -17.60 -27.85
CA SER A 2 -17.85 -17.10 -27.02
C SER A 2 -16.84 -16.36 -27.89
N CYS A 3 -16.64 -15.07 -27.63
CA CYS A 3 -15.58 -14.31 -28.28
C CYS A 3 -14.21 -14.95 -27.97
N GLY A 4 -13.44 -15.25 -29.03
CA GLY A 4 -12.06 -15.77 -28.94
C GLY A 4 -10.99 -14.68 -29.08
N PHE A 5 -11.37 -13.41 -28.97
CA PHE A 5 -10.43 -12.31 -29.02
C PHE A 5 -9.53 -12.31 -27.78
N ASP A 6 -8.26 -12.00 -28.00
CA ASP A 6 -7.27 -11.98 -26.94
C ASP A 6 -7.55 -10.81 -25.98
N ARG A 7 -7.93 -11.15 -24.75
CA ARG A 7 -8.26 -10.19 -23.70
C ARG A 7 -7.02 -9.45 -23.19
N GLU A 8 -5.83 -10.00 -23.41
CA GLU A 8 -4.58 -9.34 -23.06
C GLU A 8 -4.44 -8.01 -23.83
N ILE A 9 -4.93 -7.94 -25.07
CA ILE A 9 -4.91 -6.73 -25.89
C ILE A 9 -5.78 -5.63 -25.27
N ILE A 10 -6.92 -5.99 -24.64
CA ILE A 10 -7.80 -5.04 -23.96
C ILE A 10 -7.08 -4.43 -22.74
N GLN A 11 -6.34 -5.25 -21.98
CA GLN A 11 -5.56 -4.79 -20.83
C GLN A 11 -4.39 -3.90 -21.28
N LYS A 12 -3.63 -4.30 -22.30
CA LYS A 12 -2.56 -3.48 -22.87
C LYS A 12 -3.07 -2.12 -23.35
N TYR A 13 -4.29 -2.06 -23.88
CA TYR A 13 -4.91 -0.79 -24.28
C TYR A 13 -5.25 0.09 -23.07
N ALA A 14 -5.80 -0.48 -22.00
CA ALA A 14 -6.04 0.25 -20.75
C ALA A 14 -4.75 0.78 -20.12
N ASP A 15 -3.68 -0.03 -20.15
CA ASP A 15 -2.37 0.30 -19.60
C ASP A 15 -1.54 1.23 -20.50
N ASN A 16 -2.06 1.66 -21.66
CA ASN A 16 -1.33 2.42 -22.69
C ASN A 16 -0.03 1.74 -23.18
N THR A 17 0.02 0.40 -23.17
CA THR A 17 1.17 -0.42 -23.61
C THR A 17 0.91 -1.22 -24.89
N ILE A 18 -0.23 -0.99 -25.54
CA ILE A 18 -0.63 -1.70 -26.77
C ILE A 18 0.28 -1.38 -27.96
N ASP A 19 0.59 -2.40 -28.76
CA ASP A 19 1.33 -2.20 -30.01
C ASP A 19 0.44 -1.50 -31.07
N PRO A 20 0.98 -0.62 -31.93
CA PRO A 20 0.21 0.05 -32.98
C PRO A 20 -0.56 -0.89 -33.90
N LEU A 21 -0.07 -2.11 -34.16
CA LEU A 21 -0.77 -3.12 -34.95
C LEU A 21 -1.94 -3.72 -34.15
N GLU A 22 -1.71 -4.10 -32.90
CA GLU A 22 -2.73 -4.63 -31.99
C GLU A 22 -3.89 -3.63 -31.80
N LEU A 23 -3.58 -2.33 -31.77
CA LEU A 23 -4.57 -1.25 -31.65
C LEU A 23 -5.55 -1.22 -32.83
N ILE A 24 -5.09 -1.48 -34.05
CA ILE A 24 -5.94 -1.50 -35.24
C ILE A 24 -6.93 -2.68 -35.13
N PHE A 25 -6.43 -3.86 -34.75
CA PHE A 25 -7.27 -5.05 -34.56
C PHE A 25 -8.29 -4.85 -33.44
N LEU A 26 -7.89 -4.24 -32.33
CA LEU A 26 -8.80 -3.95 -31.22
C LEU A 26 -9.94 -3.01 -31.63
N ARG A 27 -9.63 -1.93 -32.35
CA ARG A 27 -10.65 -0.97 -32.84
C ARG A 27 -11.67 -1.65 -33.74
N GLU A 28 -11.19 -2.45 -34.68
CA GLU A 28 -12.07 -3.15 -35.61
C GLU A 28 -12.91 -4.19 -34.85
N HIS A 29 -12.31 -4.93 -33.91
CA HIS A 29 -13.02 -5.95 -33.14
C HIS A 29 -14.12 -5.35 -32.25
N ILE A 30 -13.87 -4.24 -31.58
CA ILE A 30 -14.84 -3.58 -30.69
C ILE A 30 -16.05 -3.02 -31.45
N ASN A 31 -15.88 -2.67 -32.73
CA ASN A 31 -16.98 -2.22 -33.57
C ASN A 31 -18.02 -3.33 -33.77
N TYR A 32 -17.59 -4.59 -33.88
CA TYR A 32 -18.45 -5.75 -34.16
C TYR A 32 -18.77 -6.61 -32.92
N CYS A 33 -17.94 -6.59 -31.88
CA CYS A 33 -18.10 -7.43 -30.69
C CYS A 33 -18.57 -6.63 -29.46
N GLY A 34 -19.84 -6.83 -29.08
CA GLY A 34 -20.43 -6.19 -27.90
C GLY A 34 -19.87 -6.68 -26.56
N GLU A 35 -19.35 -7.91 -26.49
CA GLU A 35 -18.75 -8.46 -25.27
C GLU A 35 -17.42 -7.76 -24.94
N CYS A 36 -16.50 -7.68 -25.90
CA CYS A 36 -15.21 -7.00 -25.73
C CYS A 36 -15.37 -5.49 -25.51
N ARG A 37 -16.41 -4.87 -26.09
CA ARG A 37 -16.75 -3.47 -25.79
C ARG A 37 -17.14 -3.25 -24.33
N LYS A 38 -17.97 -4.14 -23.78
CA LYS A 38 -18.37 -4.09 -22.37
C LYS A 38 -17.16 -4.30 -21.46
N GLU A 39 -16.31 -5.27 -21.77
CA GLU A 39 -15.10 -5.56 -21.02
C GLU A 39 -14.14 -4.37 -21.01
N LEU A 40 -13.88 -3.76 -22.18
CA LEU A 40 -13.08 -2.54 -22.26
C LEU A 40 -13.66 -1.41 -21.40
N ASN A 41 -14.96 -1.17 -21.48
CA ASN A 41 -15.61 -0.12 -20.69
C ASN A 41 -15.48 -0.38 -19.19
N MET A 42 -15.58 -1.64 -18.74
CA MET A 42 -15.38 -1.99 -17.33
C MET A 42 -13.94 -1.68 -16.90
N VAL A 43 -12.94 -2.12 -17.67
CA VAL A 43 -11.53 -1.87 -17.35
C VAL A 43 -11.23 -0.37 -17.30
N MET A 44 -11.68 0.39 -18.30
CA MET A 44 -11.50 1.86 -18.31
C MET A 44 -12.21 2.58 -17.17
N THR A 45 -13.38 2.07 -16.74
CA THR A 45 -14.08 2.63 -15.59
C THR A 45 -13.29 2.42 -14.31
N LEU A 46 -12.75 1.21 -14.11
CA LEU A 46 -11.91 0.88 -12.95
C LEU A 46 -10.64 1.73 -12.91
N GLU A 47 -9.94 1.89 -14.04
CA GLU A 47 -8.74 2.74 -14.12
C GLU A 47 -9.07 4.19 -13.76
N ASN A 48 -10.15 4.75 -14.29
CA ASN A 48 -10.59 6.11 -13.95
C ASN A 48 -11.00 6.26 -12.48
N GLU A 49 -11.63 5.24 -11.89
CA GLU A 49 -11.98 5.25 -10.46
C GLU A 49 -10.73 5.17 -9.57
N LEU A 50 -9.74 4.37 -9.97
CA LEU A 50 -8.44 4.29 -9.31
C LEU A 50 -7.69 5.61 -9.41
N GLU A 51 -7.61 6.20 -10.60
CA GLU A 51 -6.98 7.51 -10.81
C GLU A 51 -7.62 8.57 -9.92
N LYS A 52 -8.95 8.66 -9.89
CA LYS A 52 -9.67 9.56 -8.97
C LYS A 52 -9.38 9.27 -7.51
N PHE A 53 -9.31 8.00 -7.12
CA PHE A 53 -8.99 7.61 -5.75
C PHE A 53 -7.59 8.06 -5.32
N PHE A 54 -6.62 8.04 -6.25
CA PHE A 54 -5.26 8.49 -5.98
C PHE A 54 -5.06 10.00 -6.15
N ASP A 55 -5.82 10.66 -7.03
CA ASP A 55 -5.76 12.11 -7.28
C ASP A 55 -6.57 12.96 -6.29
N ASP A 56 -7.48 12.36 -5.50
CA ASP A 56 -8.22 13.05 -4.42
C ASP A 56 -7.33 13.39 -3.19
N ASP A 57 -6.02 13.47 -3.38
CA ASP A 57 -5.01 13.77 -2.35
C ASP A 57 -4.99 15.26 -1.94
N SER A 58 -5.74 16.14 -2.62
CA SER A 58 -5.80 17.56 -2.25
C SER A 58 -6.42 17.79 -0.87
N GLY A 59 -7.44 17.01 -0.49
CA GLY A 59 -8.05 17.09 0.85
C GLY A 59 -7.19 16.43 1.93
N VAL A 60 -6.40 15.42 1.56
CA VAL A 60 -5.53 14.67 2.47
C VAL A 60 -4.40 15.56 2.99
N ARG A 61 -3.79 16.39 2.13
CA ARG A 61 -2.69 17.29 2.54
C ARG A 61 -3.13 18.36 3.55
N GLU A 62 -4.31 18.94 3.38
CA GLU A 62 -4.86 19.93 4.32
C GLU A 62 -5.25 19.28 5.66
N LEU A 63 -5.82 18.08 5.60
CA LEU A 63 -6.10 17.26 6.77
C LEU A 63 -4.81 16.87 7.51
N ASP A 64 -3.76 16.51 6.80
CA ASP A 64 -2.47 16.12 7.39
C ASP A 64 -1.80 17.31 8.10
N LEU A 65 -1.88 18.51 7.53
CA LEU A 65 -1.45 19.75 8.18
C LEU A 65 -2.24 20.03 9.47
N LEU A 66 -3.56 19.88 9.44
CA LEU A 66 -4.42 20.04 10.62
C LEU A 66 -4.10 19.02 11.70
N ILE A 67 -3.93 17.75 11.32
CA ILE A 67 -3.57 16.66 12.24
C ILE A 67 -2.21 16.94 12.88
N ASN A 68 -1.21 17.33 12.10
CA ASN A 68 0.13 17.63 12.62
C ASN A 68 0.07 18.79 13.63
N LYS A 69 -0.66 19.86 13.32
CA LYS A 69 -0.83 21.00 14.24
C LYS A 69 -1.57 20.62 15.54
N LEU A 70 -2.58 19.75 15.44
CA LEU A 70 -3.32 19.24 16.60
C LEU A 70 -2.44 18.33 17.47
N VAL A 71 -1.67 17.45 16.83
CA VAL A 71 -0.70 16.58 17.50
C VAL A 71 0.38 17.42 18.19
N ASP A 72 0.94 18.42 17.52
CA ASP A 72 1.96 19.31 18.09
C ASP A 72 1.43 20.07 19.31
N ASN A 73 0.19 20.58 19.24
CA ASN A 73 -0.46 21.24 20.37
C ASN A 73 -0.70 20.27 21.54
N CYS A 74 -1.20 19.06 21.29
CA CYS A 74 -1.39 18.06 22.35
C CYS A 74 -0.06 17.56 22.92
N MET A 75 1.00 17.55 22.12
CA MET A 75 2.33 17.16 22.54
C MET A 75 3.06 18.29 23.26
N TYR A 76 2.69 19.55 23.07
CA TYR A 76 3.42 20.72 23.57
C TYR A 76 3.75 20.60 25.06
N GLU A 77 2.74 20.27 25.87
CA GLU A 77 2.80 20.12 27.33
C GLU A 77 3.56 18.87 27.82
N LEU A 78 3.87 17.92 26.94
CA LEU A 78 4.60 16.71 27.32
C LEU A 78 6.09 17.01 27.49
N ASN A 79 6.67 16.47 28.56
CA ASN A 79 8.11 16.50 28.74
C ASN A 79 8.81 15.63 27.66
N LYS A 80 10.11 15.88 27.41
CA LYS A 80 10.88 15.16 26.36
C LYS A 80 10.79 13.64 26.48
N ARG A 81 10.68 13.12 27.72
CA ARG A 81 10.55 11.69 28.02
C ARG A 81 9.20 11.12 27.57
N GLU A 82 8.11 11.83 27.83
CA GLU A 82 6.76 11.46 27.41
C GLU A 82 6.60 11.53 25.89
N LYS A 83 7.14 12.58 25.25
CA LYS A 83 7.19 12.71 23.78
C LYS A 83 7.90 11.51 23.14
N LEU A 84 9.09 11.16 23.64
CA LEU A 84 9.85 10.03 23.13
C LEU A 84 9.08 8.71 23.31
N LYS A 85 8.50 8.47 24.48
CA LYS A 85 7.70 7.26 24.77
C LYS A 85 6.48 7.15 23.85
N TYR A 86 5.81 8.26 23.56
CA TYR A 86 4.68 8.29 22.65
C TYR A 86 5.09 7.93 21.22
N VAL A 87 6.11 8.60 20.67
CA VAL A 87 6.59 8.39 19.30
C VAL A 87 7.01 6.92 19.09
N LEU A 88 7.71 6.34 20.07
CA LEU A 88 8.11 4.93 20.04
C LEU A 88 6.92 3.98 20.03
N ASN A 89 5.96 4.17 20.96
CA ASN A 89 4.77 3.32 21.02
C ASN A 89 3.94 3.41 19.73
N ARG A 90 3.80 4.61 19.16
CA ARG A 90 3.11 4.84 17.90
C ARG A 90 3.84 4.16 16.74
N GLY A 91 5.16 4.31 16.64
CA GLY A 91 6.00 3.67 15.63
C GLY A 91 5.93 2.14 15.70
N MET A 92 5.97 1.56 16.91
CA MET A 92 5.84 0.10 17.10
C MET A 92 4.46 -0.42 16.68
N LYS A 93 3.38 0.31 16.99
CA LYS A 93 2.02 -0.04 16.55
C LYS A 93 1.90 0.03 15.03
N LEU A 94 2.37 1.11 14.42
CA LEU A 94 2.34 1.30 12.96
C LEU A 94 3.12 0.19 12.24
N GLY A 95 4.36 -0.08 12.69
CA GLY A 95 5.19 -1.16 12.13
C GLY A 95 4.53 -2.53 12.26
N SER A 96 3.83 -2.80 13.36
CA SER A 96 3.07 -4.05 13.52
C SER A 96 1.89 -4.15 12.55
N SER A 97 1.19 -3.04 12.28
CA SER A 97 0.09 -2.99 11.31
C SER A 97 0.58 -3.20 9.88
N ILE A 98 1.65 -2.52 9.48
CA ILE A 98 2.30 -2.68 8.16
C ILE A 98 2.69 -4.15 7.97
N MET A 99 3.42 -4.72 8.93
CA MET A 99 3.88 -6.11 8.85
C MET A 99 2.71 -7.10 8.74
N ASN A 100 1.61 -6.88 9.49
CA ASN A 100 0.42 -7.72 9.40
C ASN A 100 -0.24 -7.64 8.02
N ASN A 101 -0.32 -6.45 7.43
CA ASN A 101 -0.85 -6.27 6.08
C ASN A 101 0.07 -6.91 5.02
N SER A 102 1.38 -6.75 5.13
CA SER A 102 2.35 -7.42 4.25
C SER A 102 2.24 -8.95 4.33
N ILE A 103 2.04 -9.51 5.53
CA ILE A 103 1.82 -10.96 5.70
C ILE A 103 0.51 -11.41 5.04
N LYS A 104 -0.55 -10.59 5.07
CA LYS A 104 -1.80 -10.87 4.34
C LYS A 104 -1.55 -10.86 2.83
N PHE A 105 -0.82 -9.87 2.32
CA PHE A 105 -0.48 -9.76 0.89
C PHE A 105 0.36 -10.95 0.39
N MET A 106 1.32 -11.43 1.20
CA MET A 106 2.10 -12.64 0.91
C MET A 106 1.25 -13.90 0.67
N LYS A 107 -0.01 -13.94 1.13
CA LYS A 107 -0.92 -15.05 0.84
C LYS A 107 -1.32 -15.11 -0.64
N TYR A 108 -1.20 -14.02 -1.39
CA TYR A 108 -1.62 -13.94 -2.78
C TYR A 108 -0.47 -14.19 -3.77
N ILE A 109 0.78 -14.25 -3.27
CA ILE A 109 1.97 -14.52 -4.09
C ILE A 109 2.09 -16.04 -4.39
N PRO A 110 2.21 -16.46 -5.67
CA PRO A 110 2.49 -17.85 -6.04
C PRO A 110 3.78 -18.37 -5.38
N GLY A 111 3.79 -19.61 -4.86
CA GLY A 111 4.95 -20.19 -4.15
C GLY A 111 4.94 -20.02 -2.61
N ARG A 112 3.91 -19.40 -2.03
CA ARG A 112 3.76 -19.06 -0.59
C ARG A 112 3.96 -20.18 0.45
N ARG A 113 3.82 -21.46 0.08
CA ARG A 113 3.89 -22.60 1.03
C ARG A 113 5.28 -22.73 1.67
N TYR A 114 6.34 -22.31 0.98
CA TYR A 114 7.71 -22.37 1.47
C TYR A 114 8.11 -21.16 2.33
N VAL A 115 7.53 -19.99 2.06
CA VAL A 115 7.91 -18.72 2.71
C VAL A 115 7.17 -18.48 4.04
N ALA A 116 5.90 -18.87 4.14
CA ALA A 116 5.04 -18.51 5.26
C ALA A 116 5.48 -19.08 6.63
N LYS A 117 6.09 -20.28 6.66
CA LYS A 117 6.55 -20.92 7.91
C LYS A 117 7.87 -20.31 8.42
N GLY A 118 8.78 -19.92 7.52
CA GLY A 118 10.06 -19.29 7.88
C GLY A 118 9.87 -17.87 8.41
N VAL A 119 9.05 -17.08 7.71
CA VAL A 119 8.86 -15.66 8.04
C VAL A 119 8.22 -15.46 9.42
N LYS A 120 7.27 -16.31 9.84
CA LYS A 120 6.65 -16.19 11.17
C LYS A 120 7.63 -16.40 12.33
N LYS A 121 8.54 -17.37 12.21
CA LYS A 121 9.51 -17.73 13.26
C LYS A 121 10.68 -16.75 13.30
N THR A 122 11.10 -16.23 12.14
CA THR A 122 12.10 -15.17 12.05
C THR A 122 11.53 -13.85 12.55
N ALA A 123 10.32 -13.47 12.14
CA ALA A 123 9.69 -12.22 12.57
C ALA A 123 9.51 -12.12 14.08
N SER A 124 9.17 -13.21 14.79
CA SER A 124 9.05 -13.18 16.25
C SER A 124 10.40 -13.03 16.96
N LYS A 125 11.46 -13.68 16.45
CA LYS A 125 12.83 -13.50 16.96
C LYS A 125 13.37 -12.10 16.69
N THR A 126 13.21 -11.60 15.47
CA THR A 126 13.63 -10.25 15.07
C THR A 126 12.86 -9.18 15.84
N ARG A 127 11.56 -9.40 16.12
CA ARG A 127 10.76 -8.50 16.97
C ARG A 127 11.31 -8.39 18.38
N ASN A 128 11.67 -9.50 19.01
CA ASN A 128 12.22 -9.48 20.37
C ASN A 128 13.60 -8.79 20.42
N LEU A 129 14.45 -9.04 19.42
CA LEU A 129 15.75 -8.39 19.26
C LEU A 129 15.62 -6.88 19.03
N LEU A 130 14.76 -6.46 18.09
CA LEU A 130 14.48 -5.06 17.82
C LEU A 130 13.89 -4.36 19.05
N THR A 131 12.97 -5.02 19.76
CA THR A 131 12.38 -4.46 20.98
C THR A 131 13.42 -4.27 22.08
N ALA A 132 14.38 -5.19 22.22
CA ALA A 132 15.48 -5.07 23.18
C ALA A 132 16.47 -3.96 22.80
N ILE A 133 16.85 -3.87 21.52
CA ILE A 133 17.76 -2.82 21.01
C ILE A 133 17.11 -1.44 21.14
N VAL A 134 15.83 -1.32 20.76
CA VAL A 134 15.07 -0.08 20.91
C VAL A 134 14.96 0.28 22.39
N LYS A 135 14.58 -0.64 23.28
CA LYS A 135 14.56 -0.37 24.73
C LYS A 135 15.91 0.12 25.27
N LYS A 136 17.01 -0.48 24.84
CA LYS A 136 18.36 -0.09 25.26
C LYS A 136 18.72 1.32 24.78
N ARG A 137 18.56 1.60 23.49
CA ARG A 137 18.79 2.93 22.90
C ARG A 137 17.92 4.01 23.51
N VAL A 138 16.69 3.67 23.86
CA VAL A 138 15.74 4.59 24.51
C VAL A 138 16.15 4.86 25.95
N GLY A 139 16.68 3.88 26.68
CA GLY A 139 17.33 4.11 27.97
C GLY A 139 18.48 5.11 27.85
N GLU A 140 19.41 4.87 26.92
CA GLU A 140 20.56 5.75 26.65
C GLU A 140 20.12 7.19 26.29
N LEU A 141 19.07 7.34 25.47
CA LEU A 141 18.53 8.65 25.08
C LEU A 141 17.77 9.35 26.21
N LEU A 142 17.16 8.60 27.13
CA LEU A 142 16.47 9.18 28.29
C LEU A 142 17.46 9.61 29.38
N ASP A 143 18.56 8.86 29.55
CA ASP A 143 19.60 9.19 30.52
C ASP A 143 20.46 10.39 30.08
N SER A 144 20.56 10.65 28.77
CA SER A 144 21.26 11.82 28.20
C SER A 144 20.41 13.10 28.12
N VAL A 145 19.11 13.01 28.41
CA VAL A 145 18.16 14.14 28.42
C VAL A 145 17.86 14.63 29.85
N ARG A 146 18.42 13.96 30.87
CA ARG A 146 18.33 14.31 32.29
C ARG A 146 19.41 15.31 32.69
#